data_AF-A0A2V6YXI4-F1
#
_entry.id   AF-A0A2V6YXI4-F1
#
_cell.length_a   1.000
_cell.length_b   1.000
_cell.length_c   1.000
_cell.angle_alpha   90.00
_cell.angle_beta   90.00
_cell.angle_gamma   90.00
#
_symmetry.space_group_name_H-M   'P 1'
#
loop_
_entity.id
_entity.type
_entity.pdbx_description
1 polymer ?
#
loop_
_entity_poly.entity_id
_entity_poly.type
_entity_poly.pdbx_seq_one_letter_code
_entity_poly.pdbx_strand_id
1 'polypeptide(L)' 'MPSEETRRVLKLFGVAVTNLEDAIDRKAPRDEIMKWDAEVAERTRETLALVDRLRSRRIG' A
#
# COMPACT_ATOMS: atom_id res chain seq x y z
N MET A 1 9.59 -5.15 18.59
CA MET A 1 9.61 -5.56 17.16
C MET A 1 8.26 -5.25 16.54
N PRO A 2 8.18 -4.81 15.27
CA PRO A 2 6.91 -4.67 14.56
C PRO A 2 6.17 -6.01 14.51
N SER A 3 4.84 -5.98 14.57
CA SER A 3 4.03 -7.19 14.39
C SER A 3 4.18 -7.74 12.97
N GLU A 4 3.90 -9.04 12.79
CA GLU A 4 3.83 -9.65 11.46
C GLU A 4 2.78 -8.95 10.57
N GLU A 5 1.66 -8.52 11.15
CA GLU A 5 0.64 -7.72 10.46
C GLU A 5 1.22 -6.40 9.93
N THR A 6 1.97 -5.66 10.77
CA THR A 6 2.64 -4.41 10.38
C THR A 6 3.60 -4.64 9.22
N ARG A 7 4.43 -5.69 9.30
CA ARG A 7 5.39 -6.02 8.22
C ARG A 7 4.66 -6.36 6.93
N ARG A 8 3.59 -7.17 7.01
CA ARG A 8 2.79 -7.58 5.85
C ARG A 8 2.15 -6.38 5.14
N VAL A 9 1.47 -5.50 5.88
CA VAL A 9 0.79 -4.33 5.30
C VAL A 9 1.78 -3.42 4.59
N LEU A 10 2.90 -3.09 5.24
CA LEU A 10 3.91 -2.20 4.64
C LEU A 10 4.59 -2.83 3.42
N LYS A 11 4.85 -4.13 3.45
CA LYS A 11 5.40 -4.86 2.29
C LYS A 11 4.46 -4.80 1.09
N LEU A 12 3.18 -5.08 1.30
CA LEU A 12 2.19 -5.08 0.21
C LEU A 12 2.00 -3.69 -0.38
N PHE A 13 1.97 -2.65 0.47
CA PHE A 13 1.95 -1.26 0.01
C PHE A 13 3.18 -0.93 -0.85
N GLY A 14 4.39 -1.27 -0.40
CA GLY A 14 5.61 -1.03 -1.17
C GLY A 14 5.59 -1.74 -2.53
N VAL A 15 5.18 -3.01 -2.58
CA VAL A 15 5.05 -3.76 -3.84
C VAL A 15 4.04 -3.11 -4.79
N ALA A 16 2.89 -2.66 -4.28
CA ALA A 16 1.88 -2.00 -5.11
C ALA A 16 2.42 -0.71 -5.76
N VAL A 17 3.15 0.10 -4.98
CA VAL A 17 3.77 1.34 -5.49
C VAL A 17 4.83 1.03 -6.55
N THR A 18 5.71 0.05 -6.30
CA THR A 18 6.73 -0.34 -7.29
C THR A 18 6.13 -0.90 -8.57
N ASN A 19 5.03 -1.66 -8.49
CA ASN A 19 4.33 -2.15 -9.69
C ASN A 19 3.70 -1.01 -10.50
N LEU A 20 3.13 0.00 -9.83
CA LEU A 20 2.59 1.18 -10.50
C LEU A 20 3.71 2.00 -11.16
N GLU A 21 4.82 2.22 -10.46
CA GLU A 21 6.02 2.89 -10.97
C GLU A 21 6.56 2.18 -12.22
N ASP A 22 6.79 0.87 -12.14
CA ASP A 22 7.24 0.07 -13.29
C ASP A 22 6.28 0.16 -14.48
N ALA A 23 4.97 0.06 -14.24
CA ALA A 23 3.96 0.19 -15.29
C ALA A 23 3.98 1.56 -15.97
N ILE A 24 4.19 2.64 -15.21
CA ILE A 24 4.33 3.99 -15.75
C ILE A 24 5.63 4.12 -16.57
N ASP A 25 6.76 3.67 -16.02
CA ASP A 25 8.08 3.81 -16.63
C ASP A 25 8.18 3.08 -17.97
N ARG A 26 7.60 1.87 -18.04
CA ARG A 26 7.53 1.10 -19.29
C ARG A 26 6.39 1.50 -20.23
N LYS A 27 5.66 2.58 -19.90
CA LYS A 27 4.51 3.09 -20.67
C LYS A 27 3.47 1.99 -20.98
N ALA A 28 3.11 1.23 -19.94
CA ALA A 28 2.11 0.18 -20.04
C ALA A 28 0.75 0.71 -20.55
N PRO A 29 -0.12 -0.17 -21.08
CA PRO A 29 -1.48 0.20 -21.45
C PRO A 29 -2.24 0.83 -20.27
N ARG A 30 -3.12 1.78 -20.59
CA ARG A 30 -3.89 2.54 -19.59
C ARG A 30 -4.60 1.65 -18.57
N ASP A 31 -5.25 0.57 -19.02
CA ASP A 31 -6.01 -0.33 -18.14
C ASP A 31 -5.10 -1.01 -17.11
N GLU A 32 -3.86 -1.29 -17.49
CA GLU A 32 -2.88 -1.87 -16.57
C GLU A 32 -2.41 -0.85 -15.54
N ILE A 33 -2.13 0.40 -15.96
CA ILE A 33 -1.79 1.48 -15.03
C ILE A 33 -2.95 1.71 -14.06
N MET A 34 -4.19 1.75 -14.55
CA MET A 34 -5.38 1.93 -13.72
C MET A 34 -5.59 0.79 -12.73
N LYS A 35 -5.24 -0.45 -13.08
CA LYS A 35 -5.26 -1.58 -12.16
C LYS A 35 -4.29 -1.35 -11.00
N TRP A 36 -3.05 -0.97 -11.29
CA TRP A 36 -2.05 -0.74 -10.25
C TRP A 36 -2.35 0.50 -9.41
N ASP A 37 -2.93 1.54 -10.01
CA ASP A 37 -3.42 2.72 -9.29
C ASP A 37 -4.51 2.34 -8.27
N ALA A 38 -5.48 1.51 -8.68
CA ALA A 38 -6.52 1.01 -7.77
C ALA A 38 -5.94 0.16 -6.62
N GLU A 39 -4.95 -0.69 -6.90
CA GLU A 39 -4.25 -1.48 -5.88
C GLU A 39 -3.52 -0.58 -4.89
N VAL A 40 -2.80 0.46 -5.35
CA VAL A 40 -2.14 1.43 -4.48
C VAL A 40 -3.17 2.16 -3.59
N ALA A 41 -4.32 2.55 -4.16
CA ALA A 41 -5.38 3.19 -3.39
C ALA A 41 -5.94 2.27 -2.29
N GLU A 42 -6.10 0.97 -2.57
CA GLU A 42 -6.50 -0.02 -1.57
C GLU A 42 -5.46 -0.16 -0.45
N ARG A 43 -4.18 -0.38 -0.80
CA ARG A 43 -3.11 -0.56 0.19
C ARG A 43 -2.84 0.70 1.00
N THR A 44 -3.09 1.88 0.44
CA THR A 44 -3.05 3.15 1.17
C THR A 44 -4.10 3.16 2.28
N ARG A 45 -5.35 2.77 2.00
CA ARG A 45 -6.41 2.70 3.02
C ARG A 45 -6.04 1.72 4.14
N GLU A 46 -5.48 0.56 3.81
CA GLU A 46 -5.03 -0.41 4.81
C GLU A 46 -3.91 0.14 5.70
N THR A 47 -2.96 0.88 5.11
CA THR A 47 -1.85 1.49 5.81
C THR A 47 -2.33 2.58 6.77
N LEU A 48 -3.26 3.42 6.33
CA LEU A 48 -3.90 4.42 7.19
C LEU A 48 -4.64 3.76 8.36
N ALA A 49 -5.44 2.72 8.09
CA ALA A 49 -6.14 1.98 9.13
C ALA A 49 -5.19 1.34 10.16
N LEU A 50 -4.02 0.84 9.71
CA LEU A 50 -2.98 0.34 10.61
C LEU A 50 -2.44 1.47 11.51
N VAL A 51 -2.14 2.64 10.94
CA VAL A 51 -1.66 3.80 11.71
C VAL A 51 -2.70 4.24 12.74
N ASP A 52 -3.97 4.29 12.37
CA ASP A 52 -5.06 4.66 13.29
C ASP A 52 -5.20 3.67 14.45
N ARG A 53 -5.10 2.36 14.17
CA ARG A 53 -5.06 1.33 15.22
C ARG A 53 -3.87 1.51 16.16
N LEU A 54 -2.69 1.82 15.62
CA LEU A 54 -1.48 2.05 16.44
C LEU A 54 -1.59 3.31 17.30
N ARG A 55 -2.15 4.41 16.76
CA ARG A 55 -2.40 5.65 17.51
C ARG A 55 -3.40 5.42 18.63
N SER A 56 -4.46 4.67 18.37
CA SER A 56 -5.49 4.35 19.37
C SER A 56 -4.93 3.58 20.57
N ARG A 57 -3.91 2.73 20.36
CA ARG A 57 -3.19 2.03 21.45
C ARG A 57 -2.28 2.94 22.28
N ARG A 58 -1.91 4.12 21.77
CA ARG A 58 -0.99 5.07 22.43
C ARG A 58 -1.72 6.09 23.32
N ILE A 59 -3.04 6.23 23.16
CA ILE A 59 -3.89 7.17 23.91
C ILE A 59 -4.78 6.41 24.93
N GLY A 60 -4.56 5.10 25.09
CA GLY A 60 -5.18 4.27 26.13
C GLY A 60 -4.24 4.01 27.31
#